data_AF-A0A1Y4N194-F1
#
_entry.id   AF-A0A1Y4N194-F1
#
_cell.length_a   1.000
_cell.length_b   1.000
_cell.length_c   1.000
_cell.angle_alpha   90.00
_cell.angle_beta   90.00
_cell.angle_gamma   90.00
#
_symmetry.space_group_name_H-M   'P 1'
#
loop_
_entity.id
_entity.type
_entity.pdbx_description
1 polymer ?
#
loop_
_entity_poly.entity_id
_entity_poly.type
_entity_poly.pdbx_seq_one_letter_code
_entity_poly.pdbx_strand_id
1 'polypeptide(L)'
;MNNSTVLILTTLISFVISASLGIVLIPFLHKIHFGQTILDIGPAWHKKKQGTPIMGGFMFIISIPIAVITGYMLLRAYQPQLLSAQGGVKLFDSWIMAMGFGAIGFMDDYIKVVKKQNLGLTARQKYMMQLVIAAIYLVMLHMAGDRSTSVAIPFFGRIELGPLYYVFALVVITGFVNAVNLTDGVDGLSSSVTFVNALAMLVVTGILGFAETGLASAALAGGLLGYLIWNFYPAKVFMGDTGSLFMGGMVVGLAFQVGLPLLLVLTGVIYWCEALSVILQVISFKTTGKRIFKMSPIHHHFELSGWSEVRIVGTFAAVGLIGGALGVWSVLLL
;
A
#
# COMPACT_ATOMS: atom_id res chain seq x y z
N MET A 1 20.45 -17.32 15.72
CA MET A 1 19.32 -17.42 14.76
C MET A 1 19.75 -16.75 13.47
N ASN A 2 19.54 -17.36 12.30
CA ASN A 2 19.93 -16.73 11.02
C ASN A 2 18.88 -15.71 10.54
N ASN A 3 19.24 -14.88 9.56
CA ASN A 3 18.35 -13.83 9.02
C ASN A 3 17.03 -14.40 8.48
N SER A 4 17.08 -15.49 7.71
CA SER A 4 15.89 -16.12 7.13
C SER A 4 14.88 -16.56 8.19
N THR A 5 15.34 -17.14 9.31
CA THR A 5 14.47 -17.49 10.43
C THR A 5 13.83 -16.25 11.05
N VAL A 6 14.57 -15.13 11.19
CA VAL A 6 14.02 -13.88 11.72
C VAL A 6 12.94 -13.31 10.80
N LEU A 7 13.16 -13.34 9.48
CA LEU A 7 12.16 -12.89 8.49
C LEU A 7 10.90 -13.76 8.50
N ILE A 8 11.05 -15.08 8.61
CA ILE A 8 9.92 -16.02 8.73
C ILE A 8 9.13 -15.73 10.01
N LEU A 9 9.80 -15.58 11.15
CA LEU A 9 9.14 -15.23 12.42
C LEU A 9 8.42 -13.88 12.33
N THR A 10 9.05 -12.87 11.73
CA THR A 10 8.44 -11.55 11.51
C THR A 10 7.16 -11.68 10.68
N THR A 11 7.19 -12.45 9.59
CA THR A 11 6.03 -12.73 8.75
C THR A 11 4.92 -13.44 9.54
N LEU A 12 5.26 -14.50 10.27
CA LEU A 12 4.31 -15.30 11.05
C LEU A 12 3.68 -14.49 12.19
N ILE A 13 4.46 -13.69 12.91
CA ILE A 13 3.95 -12.82 13.97
C ILE A 13 2.94 -11.83 13.39
N SER A 14 3.29 -11.14 12.29
CA SER A 14 2.36 -10.18 11.68
C SER A 14 1.10 -10.87 11.17
N PHE A 15 1.23 -12.06 10.58
CA PHE A 15 0.12 -12.87 10.11
C PHE A 15 -0.83 -13.26 11.25
N VAL A 16 -0.30 -13.86 12.32
CA VAL A 16 -1.10 -14.36 13.45
C VAL A 16 -1.81 -13.20 14.16
N ILE A 17 -1.12 -12.08 14.39
CA ILE A 17 -1.74 -10.91 15.04
C ILE A 17 -2.82 -10.33 14.12
N SER A 18 -2.54 -10.11 12.84
CA SER A 18 -3.52 -9.57 11.89
C SER A 18 -4.75 -10.49 11.77
N ALA A 19 -4.55 -11.80 11.62
CA ALA A 19 -5.63 -12.78 11.52
C ALA A 19 -6.49 -12.84 12.80
N SER A 20 -5.86 -12.89 13.98
CA SER A 20 -6.57 -12.99 15.25
C SER A 20 -7.31 -11.70 15.64
N LEU A 21 -6.77 -10.53 15.29
CA LEU A 21 -7.44 -9.25 15.52
C LEU A 21 -8.82 -9.16 14.86
N GLY A 22 -9.04 -9.89 13.76
CA GLY A 22 -10.35 -9.92 13.08
C GLY A 22 -11.48 -10.44 13.95
N ILE A 23 -11.17 -11.38 14.87
CA ILE A 23 -12.14 -11.98 15.79
C ILE A 23 -12.74 -10.92 16.72
N VAL A 24 -11.92 -9.95 17.15
CA VAL A 24 -12.35 -8.89 18.09
C VAL A 24 -12.79 -7.63 17.34
N LEU A 25 -12.04 -7.24 16.32
CA LEU A 25 -12.23 -5.97 15.62
C LEU A 25 -13.50 -5.98 14.75
N ILE A 26 -13.79 -7.08 14.03
CA ILE A 26 -14.92 -7.11 13.10
C ILE A 26 -16.27 -6.98 13.84
N PRO A 27 -16.54 -7.69 14.95
CA PRO A 27 -17.76 -7.46 15.73
C PRO A 27 -17.85 -6.05 16.32
N PHE A 28 -16.71 -5.47 16.74
CA PHE A 28 -16.65 -4.09 17.24
C PHE A 28 -17.00 -3.08 16.14
N LEU A 29 -16.42 -3.22 14.95
CA LEU A 29 -16.68 -2.35 13.81
C LEU A 29 -18.15 -2.47 13.36
N HIS A 30 -18.73 -3.67 13.34
CA HIS A 30 -20.17 -3.84 13.07
C HIS A 30 -21.06 -3.05 14.04
N LYS A 31 -20.71 -2.98 15.33
CA LYS A 31 -21.48 -2.20 16.32
C LYS A 31 -21.44 -0.70 16.03
N ILE A 32 -20.31 -0.18 15.57
CA ILE A 32 -20.13 1.25 15.27
C ILE A 32 -20.71 1.62 13.90
N HIS A 33 -20.66 0.69 12.94
CA HIS A 33 -21.23 0.85 11.60
C HIS A 33 -22.73 0.59 11.52
N PHE A 34 -23.37 0.16 12.61
CA PHE A 34 -24.78 -0.17 12.62
C PHE A 34 -25.64 1.07 12.29
N GLY A 35 -26.44 0.97 11.23
CA GLY A 35 -27.35 2.03 10.78
C GLY A 35 -26.80 2.99 9.72
N GLN A 36 -25.66 2.69 9.09
CA GLN A 36 -25.25 3.36 7.85
C GLN A 36 -26.00 2.78 6.65
N THR A 37 -26.83 3.61 6.01
CA THR A 37 -27.30 3.33 4.66
C THR A 37 -26.22 3.80 3.68
N ILE A 38 -25.59 2.87 2.97
CA ILE A 38 -24.76 3.21 1.81
C ILE A 38 -25.74 3.77 0.76
N LEU A 39 -25.83 5.09 0.63
CA LEU A 39 -26.64 5.71 -0.43
C LEU A 39 -25.98 5.41 -1.78
N ASP A 40 -26.79 4.90 -2.71
CA ASP A 40 -26.41 4.36 -4.03
C ASP A 40 -25.49 5.30 -4.84
N ILE A 41 -24.18 5.06 -4.81
CA ILE A 41 -23.25 5.58 -5.82
C ILE A 41 -22.32 4.42 -6.23
N GLY A 42 -22.86 3.49 -7.02
CA GLY A 42 -22.12 2.34 -7.53
C GLY A 42 -22.99 1.42 -8.37
N PRO A 43 -22.40 0.45 -9.09
CA PRO A 43 -23.15 -0.56 -9.82
C PRO A 43 -24.13 -1.33 -8.93
N ALA A 44 -25.28 -1.73 -9.48
CA ALA A 44 -26.39 -2.33 -8.72
C ALA A 44 -26.02 -3.60 -7.92
N TRP A 45 -24.94 -4.30 -8.28
CA TRP A 45 -24.46 -5.50 -7.55
C TRP A 45 -23.68 -5.17 -6.28
N HIS A 46 -23.19 -3.93 -6.08
CA HIS A 46 -22.62 -3.50 -4.80
C HIS A 46 -23.65 -3.47 -3.67
N LYS A 47 -24.96 -3.52 -3.99
CA LYS A 47 -26.03 -3.68 -2.99
C LYS A 47 -25.88 -4.93 -2.13
N LYS A 48 -25.24 -5.99 -2.65
CA LYS A 48 -24.95 -7.21 -1.87
C LYS A 48 -23.84 -7.02 -0.83
N LYS A 49 -23.04 -5.96 -0.95
CA LYS A 49 -21.96 -5.61 -0.02
C LYS A 49 -22.43 -4.64 1.09
N GLN A 50 -23.73 -4.36 1.14
CA GLN A 50 -24.33 -3.50 2.15
C GLN A 50 -24.24 -4.18 3.53
N GLY A 51 -23.68 -3.45 4.51
CA GLY A 51 -23.56 -3.91 5.90
C GLY A 51 -22.16 -4.40 6.30
N THR A 52 -21.25 -4.59 5.34
CA THR A 52 -19.84 -4.88 5.64
C THR A 52 -19.16 -3.62 6.22
N PRO A 53 -18.56 -3.67 7.43
CA PRO A 53 -17.93 -2.51 8.04
C PRO A 53 -16.63 -2.11 7.33
N ILE A 54 -16.25 -0.83 7.42
CA ILE A 54 -14.95 -0.32 6.97
C ILE A 54 -13.96 -0.22 8.15
N MET A 55 -12.75 0.29 7.93
CA MET A 55 -11.65 0.39 8.90
C MET A 55 -11.01 -0.94 9.33
N GLY A 56 -11.14 -2.00 8.53
CA GLY A 56 -10.39 -3.25 8.72
C GLY A 56 -8.87 -3.09 8.66
N GLY A 57 -8.37 -1.97 8.12
CA GLY A 57 -6.95 -1.64 8.05
C GLY A 57 -6.22 -1.70 9.39
N PHE A 58 -6.92 -1.47 10.51
CA PHE A 58 -6.34 -1.58 11.85
C PHE A 58 -5.69 -2.95 12.14
N MET A 59 -6.15 -4.02 11.50
CA MET A 59 -5.60 -5.37 11.70
C MET A 59 -4.13 -5.45 11.28
N PHE A 60 -3.79 -4.91 10.10
CA PHE A 60 -2.41 -4.87 9.63
C PHE A 60 -1.63 -3.66 10.16
N ILE A 61 -2.28 -2.51 10.39
CA ILE A 61 -1.63 -1.33 11.00
C ILE A 61 -1.09 -1.64 12.41
N ILE A 62 -1.79 -2.46 13.19
CA ILE A 62 -1.34 -2.86 14.54
C ILE A 62 -0.31 -3.99 14.48
N SER A 63 -0.53 -5.01 13.63
CA SER A 63 0.35 -6.18 13.59
C SER A 63 1.74 -5.90 13.00
N ILE A 64 1.83 -5.05 11.98
CA ILE A 64 3.09 -4.77 11.27
C ILE A 64 4.15 -4.15 12.20
N PRO A 65 3.88 -3.07 12.96
CA PRO A 65 4.87 -2.50 13.86
C PRO A 65 5.32 -3.48 14.94
N ILE A 66 4.41 -4.27 15.52
CA ILE A 66 4.75 -5.27 16.53
C ILE A 66 5.71 -6.31 15.94
N ALA A 67 5.41 -6.81 14.74
CA ALA A 67 6.26 -7.76 14.05
C ALA A 67 7.63 -7.18 13.69
N VAL A 68 7.69 -5.95 13.16
CA VAL A 68 8.94 -5.28 12.80
C VAL A 68 9.81 -4.99 14.04
N ILE A 69 9.22 -4.48 15.13
CA ILE A 69 9.96 -4.25 16.38
C ILE A 69 10.54 -5.57 16.89
N THR A 70 9.73 -6.63 16.91
CA THR A 70 10.19 -7.96 17.34
C THR A 70 11.32 -8.48 16.46
N GLY A 71 11.16 -8.41 15.14
CA GLY A 71 12.18 -8.82 14.17
C GLY A 71 13.47 -8.00 14.28
N TYR A 72 13.36 -6.69 14.50
CA TYR A 72 14.50 -5.80 14.71
C TYR A 72 15.26 -6.15 15.98
N MET A 73 14.55 -6.42 17.09
CA MET A 73 15.16 -6.88 18.34
C MET A 73 15.87 -8.22 18.17
N LEU A 74 15.30 -9.15 17.40
CA LEU A 74 15.92 -10.44 17.10
C LEU A 74 17.16 -10.30 16.21
N LEU A 75 17.12 -9.46 15.16
CA LEU A 75 18.32 -9.13 14.38
C LEU A 75 19.38 -8.51 15.27
N ARG A 76 19.02 -7.54 16.12
CA ARG A 76 19.98 -6.90 17.03
C ARG A 76 20.63 -7.89 18.01
N ALA A 77 19.88 -8.90 18.47
CA ALA A 77 20.38 -9.90 19.40
C ALA A 77 21.26 -10.97 18.73
N TYR A 78 20.92 -11.41 17.51
CA TYR A 78 21.56 -12.56 16.88
C TYR A 78 22.43 -12.25 15.66
N GLN A 79 22.17 -11.14 14.96
CA GLN A 79 22.85 -10.71 13.74
C GLN A 79 22.99 -9.16 13.67
N PRO A 80 23.53 -8.49 14.70
CA PRO A 80 23.60 -7.02 14.75
C PRO A 80 24.36 -6.41 13.57
N GLN A 81 25.28 -7.15 12.96
CA GLN A 81 26.04 -6.74 11.78
C GLN A 81 25.18 -6.52 10.52
N LEU A 82 23.95 -7.05 10.49
CA LEU A 82 23.01 -6.81 9.39
C LEU A 82 22.25 -5.49 9.55
N LEU A 83 22.26 -4.90 10.74
CA LEU A 83 21.60 -3.63 11.02
C LEU A 83 22.56 -2.47 10.76
N SER A 84 22.01 -1.40 10.22
CA SER A 84 22.70 -0.15 9.97
C SER A 84 21.95 1.01 10.63
N ALA A 85 22.69 2.00 11.14
CA ALA A 85 22.07 3.20 11.73
C ALA A 85 21.17 3.91 10.71
N GLN A 86 21.61 4.00 9.45
CA GLN A 86 20.85 4.62 8.37
C GLN A 86 19.60 3.81 8.00
N GLY A 87 19.69 2.49 7.93
CA GLY A 87 18.55 1.60 7.68
C GLY A 87 17.47 1.73 8.76
N GLY A 88 17.88 1.78 10.04
CA GLY A 88 16.98 2.02 11.17
C GLY A 88 16.25 3.36 11.09
N VAL A 89 16.95 4.44 10.73
CA VAL A 89 16.33 5.78 10.56
C VAL A 89 15.35 5.78 9.38
N LYS A 90 15.74 5.23 8.21
CA LYS A 90 14.85 5.16 7.04
C LYS A 90 13.59 4.33 7.30
N LEU A 91 13.71 3.24 8.06
CA LEU A 91 12.58 2.44 8.51
C LEU A 91 11.62 3.28 9.38
N PHE A 92 12.17 4.00 10.36
CA PHE A 92 11.42 4.88 11.25
C PHE A 92 10.70 6.01 10.49
N ASP A 93 11.41 6.70 9.59
CA ASP A 93 10.85 7.79 8.77
C ASP A 93 9.69 7.29 7.90
N SER A 94 9.87 6.11 7.30
CA SER A 94 8.84 5.48 6.47
C SER A 94 7.61 5.06 7.29
N TRP A 95 7.82 4.65 8.55
CA TRP A 95 6.73 4.36 9.49
C TRP A 95 5.94 5.61 9.85
N ILE A 96 6.62 6.72 10.13
CA ILE A 96 5.95 8.01 10.38
C ILE A 96 5.12 8.41 9.16
N MET A 97 5.68 8.28 7.95
CA MET A 97 4.96 8.58 6.72
C MET A 97 3.73 7.68 6.55
N ALA A 98 3.88 6.35 6.69
CA ALA A 98 2.77 5.40 6.55
C ALA A 98 1.66 5.64 7.59
N MET A 99 2.02 5.88 8.85
CA MET A 99 1.07 6.24 9.91
C MET A 99 0.39 7.57 9.65
N GLY A 100 1.13 8.55 9.11
CA GLY A 100 0.56 9.83 8.68
C GLY A 100 -0.50 9.67 7.60
N PHE A 101 -0.23 8.88 6.56
CA PHE A 101 -1.22 8.56 5.53
C PHE A 101 -2.40 7.77 6.09
N GLY A 102 -2.14 6.80 6.97
CA GLY A 102 -3.18 6.08 7.70
C GLY A 102 -4.07 6.99 8.55
N ALA A 103 -3.49 8.03 9.18
CA ALA A 103 -4.24 9.01 9.97
C ALA A 103 -5.14 9.90 9.10
N ILE A 104 -4.70 10.29 7.90
CA ILE A 104 -5.56 10.96 6.91
C ILE A 104 -6.74 10.06 6.56
N GLY A 105 -6.45 8.78 6.28
CA GLY A 105 -7.48 7.79 5.95
C GLY A 105 -8.47 7.55 7.08
N PHE A 106 -7.97 7.46 8.31
CA PHE A 106 -8.80 7.35 9.50
C PHE A 106 -9.70 8.56 9.68
N MET A 107 -9.18 9.77 9.50
CA MET A 107 -9.99 10.98 9.57
C MET A 107 -11.10 10.98 8.50
N ASP A 108 -10.79 10.53 7.29
CA ASP A 108 -11.79 10.41 6.21
C ASP A 108 -12.89 9.41 6.56
N ASP A 109 -12.50 8.19 6.93
CA ASP A 109 -13.42 7.12 7.31
C ASP A 109 -14.24 7.51 8.55
N TYR A 110 -13.62 8.14 9.56
CA TYR A 110 -14.30 8.57 10.78
C TYR A 110 -15.38 9.62 10.47
N ILE A 111 -15.09 10.58 9.59
CA ILE A 111 -16.09 11.57 9.13
C ILE A 111 -17.26 10.89 8.45
N LYS A 112 -17.00 9.93 7.54
CA LYS A 112 -18.05 9.14 6.87
C LYS A 112 -18.91 8.42 7.91
N VAL A 113 -18.27 7.85 8.94
CA VAL A 113 -18.96 7.09 9.99
C VAL A 113 -19.85 7.95 10.86
N VAL A 114 -19.28 9.01 11.44
CA VAL A 114 -19.99 9.87 12.40
C VAL A 114 -21.10 10.66 11.74
N LYS A 115 -20.86 11.18 10.52
CA LYS A 115 -21.86 11.94 9.79
C LYS A 115 -22.89 11.08 9.05
N LYS A 116 -22.75 9.75 9.08
CA LYS A 116 -23.64 8.79 8.40
C LYS A 116 -23.85 9.15 6.92
N GLN A 117 -22.77 9.51 6.23
CA GLN A 117 -22.78 9.92 4.83
C GLN A 117 -21.60 9.28 4.08
N ASN A 118 -21.69 9.20 2.75
CA ASN A 118 -20.61 8.63 1.93
C ASN A 118 -19.40 9.58 1.78
N LEU A 119 -19.60 10.88 1.98
CA LEU A 119 -18.58 11.91 1.79
C LEU A 119 -17.72 12.09 3.05
N GLY A 120 -16.43 11.81 2.91
CA GLY A 120 -15.41 12.11 3.92
C GLY A 120 -14.81 13.50 3.73
N LEU A 121 -13.48 13.58 3.69
CA LEU A 121 -12.74 14.79 3.36
C LEU A 121 -12.95 15.16 1.89
N THR A 122 -12.85 16.45 1.58
CA THR A 122 -12.79 16.85 0.17
C THR A 122 -11.48 16.36 -0.46
N ALA A 123 -11.51 16.06 -1.77
CA ALA A 123 -10.31 15.63 -2.49
C ALA A 123 -9.13 16.61 -2.33
N ARG A 124 -9.42 17.92 -2.28
CA ARG A 124 -8.40 18.97 -2.05
C ARG A 124 -7.80 18.88 -0.64
N GLN A 125 -8.63 18.76 0.40
CA GLN A 125 -8.14 18.61 1.77
C GLN A 125 -7.26 17.36 1.91
N LYS A 126 -7.76 16.21 1.43
CA LYS A 126 -7.03 14.93 1.48
C LYS A 126 -5.67 15.06 0.78
N TYR A 127 -5.63 15.60 -0.44
CA TYR A 127 -4.38 15.78 -1.18
C TYR A 127 -3.41 16.77 -0.55
N MET A 128 -3.89 17.90 0.01
CA MET A 128 -3.02 18.85 0.72
C MET A 128 -2.35 18.22 1.94
N MET A 129 -3.09 17.43 2.72
CA MET A 129 -2.50 16.72 3.86
C MET A 129 -1.48 15.67 3.40
N GLN A 130 -1.77 14.96 2.30
CA GLN A 130 -0.82 14.01 1.71
C GLN A 130 0.48 14.70 1.27
N LEU A 131 0.41 15.89 0.66
CA LEU A 131 1.60 16.68 0.28
C LEU A 131 2.41 17.10 1.51
N VAL A 132 1.75 17.54 2.59
CA VAL A 132 2.45 17.92 3.83
C VAL A 132 3.20 16.72 4.41
N ILE A 133 2.58 15.55 4.47
CA ILE A 133 3.21 14.33 4.99
C ILE A 133 4.38 13.89 4.10
N ALA A 134 4.21 13.92 2.77
CA ALA A 134 5.27 13.61 1.84
C ALA A 134 6.46 14.59 1.95
N ALA A 135 6.19 15.89 2.12
CA ALA A 135 7.23 16.89 2.32
C ALA A 135 7.99 16.69 3.62
N ILE A 136 7.29 16.41 4.72
CA ILE A 136 7.92 16.08 6.02
C ILE A 136 8.82 14.86 5.88
N TYR A 137 8.35 13.80 5.23
CA TYR A 137 9.16 12.60 4.98
C TYR A 137 10.45 12.89 4.21
N LEU A 138 10.39 13.70 3.14
CA LEU A 138 11.58 14.08 2.37
C LEU A 138 12.56 14.93 3.19
N VAL A 139 12.07 15.82 4.05
CA VAL A 139 12.92 16.57 4.99
C VAL A 139 13.58 15.63 6.00
N MET A 140 12.84 14.68 6.56
CA MET A 140 13.39 13.69 7.49
C MET A 140 14.50 12.85 6.84
N LEU A 141 14.28 12.33 5.64
CA LEU A 141 15.31 11.61 4.87
C LEU A 141 16.56 12.47 4.62
N HIS A 142 16.37 13.75 4.25
CA HIS A 142 17.47 14.66 4.01
C HIS A 142 18.28 14.97 5.28
N MET A 143 17.58 15.15 6.42
CA MET A 143 18.20 15.34 7.74
C MET A 143 18.91 14.08 8.23
N ALA A 144 18.40 12.90 7.87
CA ALA A 144 19.02 11.60 8.12
C ALA A 144 20.25 11.33 7.23
N GLY A 145 20.60 12.25 6.33
CA GLY A 145 21.78 12.15 5.47
C GLY A 145 21.52 11.49 4.11
N ASP A 146 20.27 11.10 3.80
CA ASP A 146 19.90 10.68 2.45
C ASP A 146 19.68 11.93 1.56
N ARG A 147 20.78 12.42 1.00
CA ARG A 147 20.81 13.63 0.16
C ARG A 147 20.97 13.32 -1.32
N SER A 148 20.92 12.05 -1.71
CA SER A 148 21.06 11.64 -3.09
C SER A 148 19.88 12.15 -3.92
N THR A 149 20.17 12.94 -4.95
CA THR A 149 19.18 13.38 -5.95
C THR A 149 19.26 12.55 -7.24
N SER A 150 20.04 11.46 -7.19
CA SER A 150 20.16 10.45 -8.24
C SER A 150 18.98 9.48 -8.22
N VAL A 151 18.35 9.28 -9.37
CA VAL A 151 17.24 8.34 -9.56
C VAL A 151 17.69 7.21 -10.46
N ALA A 152 17.61 5.98 -9.95
CA ALA A 152 17.81 4.77 -10.75
C ALA A 152 16.55 4.49 -11.58
N ILE A 153 16.72 4.40 -12.90
CA ILE A 153 15.71 3.97 -13.84
C ILE A 153 15.94 2.47 -14.10
N PRO A 154 14.97 1.60 -13.78
CA PRO A 154 15.10 0.16 -14.01
C PRO A 154 15.58 -0.13 -15.45
N PHE A 155 16.64 -0.94 -15.61
CA PHE A 155 17.30 -1.29 -16.89
C PHE A 155 18.04 -0.17 -17.64
N PHE A 156 17.91 1.10 -17.26
CA PHE A 156 18.45 2.23 -18.02
C PHE A 156 19.49 3.07 -17.27
N GLY A 157 19.89 2.65 -16.07
CA GLY A 157 20.94 3.31 -15.28
C GLY A 157 20.41 4.43 -14.38
N ARG A 158 21.26 5.40 -14.05
CA ARG A 158 20.93 6.48 -13.11
C ARG A 158 20.93 7.85 -13.79
N ILE A 159 20.00 8.70 -13.39
CA ILE A 159 19.94 10.11 -13.81
C ILE A 159 19.97 11.01 -12.58
N GLU A 160 20.78 12.06 -12.64
CA GLU A 160 20.85 13.08 -11.60
C GLU A 160 19.79 14.16 -11.85
N LEU A 161 18.85 14.34 -10.92
CA LEU A 161 17.77 15.33 -11.07
C LEU A 161 18.06 16.65 -10.35
N GLY A 162 19.05 16.68 -9.44
CA GLY A 162 19.30 17.83 -8.58
C GLY A 162 18.03 18.24 -7.81
N PRO A 163 17.73 19.55 -7.68
CA PRO A 163 16.55 20.02 -6.95
C PRO A 163 15.20 19.51 -7.49
N LEU A 164 15.11 19.12 -8.77
CA LEU A 164 13.89 18.56 -9.34
C LEU A 164 13.54 17.19 -8.74
N TYR A 165 14.50 16.50 -8.11
CA TYR A 165 14.26 15.27 -7.37
C TYR A 165 13.14 15.41 -6.34
N TYR A 166 13.06 16.52 -5.60
CA TYR A 166 12.07 16.68 -4.53
C TYR A 166 10.65 16.82 -5.10
N VAL A 167 10.50 17.54 -6.21
CA VAL A 167 9.21 17.64 -6.92
C VAL A 167 8.82 16.27 -7.46
N PHE A 168 9.76 15.58 -8.11
CA PHE A 168 9.57 14.21 -8.59
C PHE A 168 9.15 13.27 -7.45
N ALA A 169 9.84 13.30 -6.31
CA ALA A 169 9.58 12.45 -5.18
C ALA A 169 8.20 12.73 -4.55
N LEU A 170 7.78 13.99 -4.42
CA LEU A 170 6.42 14.34 -3.99
C LEU A 170 5.35 13.74 -4.90
N VAL A 171 5.56 13.80 -6.22
CA VAL A 171 4.65 13.22 -7.21
C VAL A 171 4.62 11.70 -7.10
N VAL A 172 5.77 11.04 -6.97
CA VAL A 172 5.83 9.58 -6.80
C VAL A 172 5.15 9.16 -5.51
N ILE A 173 5.45 9.80 -4.38
CA ILE A 173 4.88 9.46 -3.08
C ILE A 173 3.37 9.60 -3.11
N THR A 174 2.86 10.79 -3.43
CA THR A 174 1.40 11.03 -3.41
C THR A 174 0.68 10.30 -4.54
N GLY A 175 1.31 10.15 -5.70
CA GLY A 175 0.77 9.41 -6.84
C GLY A 175 0.56 7.93 -6.50
N PHE A 176 1.59 7.24 -6.02
CA PHE A 176 1.48 5.82 -5.66
C PHE A 176 0.60 5.58 -4.43
N VAL A 177 0.60 6.47 -3.43
CA VAL A 177 -0.32 6.36 -2.28
C VAL A 177 -1.78 6.39 -2.75
N ASN A 178 -2.14 7.33 -3.63
CA ASN A 178 -3.49 7.37 -4.20
C ASN A 178 -3.76 6.20 -5.15
N ALA A 179 -2.76 5.73 -5.89
CA ALA A 179 -2.89 4.59 -6.78
C ALA A 179 -3.23 3.29 -6.00
N VAL A 180 -2.58 3.06 -4.85
CA VAL A 180 -2.92 1.95 -3.95
C VAL A 180 -4.34 2.10 -3.39
N ASN A 181 -4.75 3.32 -3.02
CA ASN A 181 -6.12 3.60 -2.59
C ASN A 181 -7.16 3.34 -3.68
N LEU A 182 -6.90 3.73 -4.93
CA LEU A 182 -7.78 3.46 -6.06
C LEU A 182 -7.93 1.97 -6.39
N THR A 183 -6.92 1.16 -6.05
CA THR A 183 -6.94 -0.30 -6.27
C THR A 183 -7.87 -1.02 -5.29
N ASP A 184 -8.27 -0.39 -4.18
CA ASP A 184 -9.16 -0.95 -3.16
C ASP A 184 -10.65 -0.84 -3.55
N GLY A 185 -11.04 -1.49 -4.65
CA GLY A 185 -12.43 -1.48 -5.17
C GLY A 185 -13.13 -2.84 -5.20
N VAL A 186 -12.38 -3.93 -5.03
CA VAL A 186 -12.84 -5.33 -5.11
C VAL A 186 -12.30 -6.13 -3.93
N ASP A 187 -13.07 -7.11 -3.45
CA ASP A 187 -12.74 -7.91 -2.27
C ASP A 187 -11.39 -8.62 -2.44
N GLY A 188 -10.41 -8.31 -1.58
CA GLY A 188 -9.08 -8.89 -1.63
C GLY A 188 -8.12 -8.27 -2.66
N LEU A 189 -8.56 -7.38 -3.56
CA LEU A 189 -7.73 -6.89 -4.67
C LEU A 189 -6.47 -6.15 -4.20
N SER A 190 -6.66 -5.04 -3.47
CA SER A 190 -5.52 -4.21 -3.02
C SER A 190 -4.58 -4.98 -2.09
N SER A 191 -5.13 -5.81 -1.20
CA SER A 191 -4.35 -6.65 -0.29
C SER A 191 -3.53 -7.71 -1.03
N SER A 192 -4.09 -8.39 -2.03
CA SER A 192 -3.38 -9.41 -2.82
C SER A 192 -2.28 -8.81 -3.69
N VAL A 193 -2.56 -7.69 -4.36
CA VAL A 193 -1.56 -6.97 -5.17
C VAL A 193 -0.41 -6.48 -4.28
N THR A 194 -0.73 -5.93 -3.11
CA THR A 194 0.30 -5.44 -2.18
C THR A 194 1.08 -6.56 -1.50
N PHE A 195 0.45 -7.70 -1.23
CA PHE A 195 1.16 -8.89 -0.79
C PHE A 195 2.23 -9.30 -1.80
N VAL A 196 1.90 -9.33 -3.10
CA VAL A 196 2.86 -9.65 -4.17
C VAL A 196 3.98 -8.60 -4.26
N ASN A 197 3.65 -7.31 -4.17
CA ASN A 197 4.66 -6.25 -4.12
C ASN A 197 5.59 -6.40 -2.90
N ALA A 198 5.04 -6.73 -1.73
CA ALA A 198 5.82 -6.96 -0.51
C ALA A 198 6.78 -8.15 -0.65
N LEU A 199 6.37 -9.24 -1.31
CA LEU A 199 7.27 -10.36 -1.62
C LEU A 199 8.38 -9.95 -2.59
N ALA A 200 8.07 -9.20 -3.65
CA ALA A 200 9.08 -8.70 -4.57
C ALA A 200 10.10 -7.80 -3.85
N MET A 201 9.63 -6.88 -3.01
CA MET A 201 10.50 -6.03 -2.19
C MET A 201 11.31 -6.83 -1.17
N LEU A 202 10.75 -7.90 -0.59
CA LEU A 202 11.51 -8.79 0.31
C LEU A 202 12.70 -9.43 -0.42
N VAL A 203 12.52 -9.87 -1.68
CA VAL A 203 13.63 -10.40 -2.49
C VAL A 203 14.64 -9.30 -2.82
N VAL A 204 14.19 -8.12 -3.24
CA VAL A 204 15.06 -6.97 -3.56
C VAL A 204 15.91 -6.56 -2.36
N THR A 205 15.31 -6.45 -1.17
CA THR A 205 16.03 -6.11 0.05
C THR A 205 17.04 -7.17 0.46
N GLY A 206 16.75 -8.45 0.20
CA GLY A 206 17.68 -9.55 0.39
C GLY A 206 18.91 -9.47 -0.54
N ILE A 207 18.70 -9.10 -1.81
CA ILE A 207 19.78 -8.90 -2.78
C ILE A 207 20.65 -7.69 -2.39
N LEU A 208 20.01 -6.59 -2.01
CA LEU A 208 20.69 -5.32 -1.71
C LEU A 208 21.23 -5.23 -0.28
N GLY A 209 20.89 -6.16 0.60
CA GLY A 209 21.34 -6.17 2.00
C GLY A 209 20.63 -5.18 2.93
N PHE A 210 19.43 -4.70 2.58
CA PHE A 210 18.64 -3.79 3.43
C PHE A 210 17.78 -4.57 4.45
N ALA A 211 18.41 -5.04 5.54
CA ALA A 211 17.76 -5.93 6.50
C ALA A 211 16.51 -5.33 7.16
N GLU A 212 16.55 -4.05 7.53
CA GLU A 212 15.43 -3.33 8.16
C GLU A 212 14.21 -3.23 7.22
N THR A 213 14.46 -2.93 5.95
CA THR A 213 13.42 -2.91 4.92
C THR A 213 12.90 -4.31 4.60
N GLY A 214 13.76 -5.33 4.73
CA GLY A 214 13.38 -6.74 4.67
C GLY A 214 12.39 -7.11 5.78
N LEU A 215 12.62 -6.66 7.02
CA LEU A 215 11.67 -6.83 8.12
C LEU A 215 10.32 -6.18 7.82
N ALA A 216 10.33 -4.94 7.32
CA ALA A 216 9.12 -4.21 6.93
C ALA A 216 8.35 -4.92 5.81
N SER A 217 9.05 -5.45 4.80
CA SER A 217 8.46 -6.20 3.68
C SER A 217 7.85 -7.52 4.16
N ALA A 218 8.56 -8.26 5.02
CA ALA A 218 8.09 -9.51 5.62
C ALA A 218 6.84 -9.30 6.51
N ALA A 219 6.87 -8.28 7.36
CA ALA A 219 5.72 -7.92 8.20
C ALA A 219 4.52 -7.50 7.36
N LEU A 220 4.72 -6.64 6.33
CA LEU A 220 3.64 -6.24 5.43
C LEU A 220 3.01 -7.46 4.74
N ALA A 221 3.83 -8.37 4.20
CA ALA A 221 3.34 -9.60 3.57
C ALA A 221 2.52 -10.46 4.55
N GLY A 222 3.03 -10.67 5.77
CA GLY A 222 2.34 -11.44 6.82
C GLY A 222 1.03 -10.78 7.25
N GLY A 223 1.05 -9.49 7.56
CA GLY A 223 -0.12 -8.73 8.01
C GLY A 223 -1.23 -8.71 6.96
N LEU A 224 -0.89 -8.59 5.67
CA LEU A 224 -1.88 -8.64 4.58
C LEU A 224 -2.45 -10.04 4.38
N LEU A 225 -1.65 -11.10 4.48
CA LEU A 225 -2.17 -12.47 4.46
C LEU A 225 -3.15 -12.73 5.60
N GLY A 226 -2.85 -12.24 6.80
CA GLY A 226 -3.75 -12.37 7.95
C GLY A 226 -5.05 -11.59 7.76
N TYR A 227 -4.97 -10.41 7.14
CA TYR A 227 -6.14 -9.60 6.79
C TYR A 227 -6.99 -10.24 5.69
N LEU A 228 -6.37 -10.86 4.69
CA LEU A 228 -7.05 -11.53 3.57
C LEU A 228 -7.99 -12.65 4.03
N ILE A 229 -7.75 -13.31 5.17
CA ILE A 229 -8.69 -14.29 5.76
C ILE A 229 -10.09 -13.70 5.97
N TRP A 230 -10.17 -12.39 6.21
CA TRP A 230 -11.41 -11.67 6.49
C TRP A 230 -11.89 -10.81 5.31
N ASN A 231 -10.99 -10.43 4.41
CA ASN A 231 -11.29 -9.54 3.30
C ASN A 231 -11.45 -10.25 1.95
N PHE A 232 -10.97 -11.48 1.80
CA PHE A 232 -11.15 -12.24 0.57
C PHE A 232 -12.63 -12.50 0.27
N TYR A 233 -13.00 -12.54 -1.01
CA TYR A 233 -14.38 -12.66 -1.45
C TYR A 233 -15.08 -13.90 -0.85
N PRO A 234 -16.27 -13.76 -0.23
CA PRO A 234 -16.97 -12.51 0.08
C PRO A 234 -16.42 -11.81 1.36
N ALA A 235 -16.11 -10.52 1.27
CA ALA A 235 -15.47 -9.77 2.35
C ALA A 235 -16.35 -9.59 3.59
N LYS A 236 -15.77 -9.84 4.77
CA LYS A 236 -16.36 -9.58 6.10
C LYS A 236 -16.01 -8.20 6.66
N VAL A 237 -15.00 -7.54 6.09
CA VAL A 237 -14.56 -6.20 6.46
C VAL A 237 -13.79 -5.55 5.31
N PHE A 238 -13.95 -4.24 5.11
CA PHE A 238 -13.19 -3.44 4.16
C PHE A 238 -12.11 -2.63 4.88
N MET A 239 -10.97 -2.42 4.22
CA MET A 239 -9.83 -1.76 4.88
C MET A 239 -10.07 -0.27 5.11
N GLY A 240 -10.91 0.34 4.26
CA GLY A 240 -11.19 1.77 4.27
C GLY A 240 -10.01 2.61 3.77
N ASP A 241 -10.19 3.92 3.76
CA ASP A 241 -9.09 4.84 3.46
C ASP A 241 -7.98 4.74 4.51
N THR A 242 -8.34 4.39 5.75
CA THR A 242 -7.41 4.13 6.85
C THR A 242 -6.35 3.11 6.44
N GLY A 243 -6.79 1.94 5.97
CA GLY A 243 -5.89 0.86 5.59
C GLY A 243 -5.18 1.11 4.28
N SER A 244 -5.90 1.56 3.26
CA SER A 244 -5.36 1.69 1.91
C SER A 244 -4.35 2.83 1.77
N LEU A 245 -4.53 3.97 2.47
CA LEU A 245 -3.54 5.04 2.49
C LEU A 245 -2.29 4.67 3.30
N PHE A 246 -2.47 4.00 4.45
CA PHE A 246 -1.34 3.43 5.20
C PHE A 246 -0.54 2.47 4.31
N MET A 247 -1.23 1.57 3.62
CA MET A 247 -0.63 0.59 2.71
C MET A 247 0.10 1.26 1.55
N GLY A 248 -0.45 2.33 0.98
CA GLY A 248 0.24 3.17 0.01
C GLY A 248 1.54 3.76 0.56
N GLY A 249 1.50 4.29 1.79
CA GLY A 249 2.68 4.81 2.47
C GLY A 249 3.75 3.75 2.72
N MET A 250 3.35 2.52 3.06
CA MET A 250 4.23 1.37 3.19
C MET A 250 4.92 1.01 1.87
N VAL A 251 4.15 0.84 0.79
CA VAL A 251 4.66 0.50 -0.55
C VAL A 251 5.70 1.52 -1.01
N VAL A 252 5.38 2.80 -0.88
CA VAL A 252 6.30 3.90 -1.21
C VAL A 252 7.52 3.89 -0.30
N GLY A 253 7.32 3.76 1.01
CA GLY A 253 8.39 3.72 2.00
C GLY A 253 9.41 2.61 1.71
N LEU A 254 8.96 1.41 1.34
CA LEU A 254 9.86 0.30 0.98
C LEU A 254 10.75 0.65 -0.21
N ALA A 255 10.21 1.30 -1.26
CA ALA A 255 10.99 1.69 -2.44
C ALA A 255 11.98 2.82 -2.16
N PHE A 256 11.60 3.81 -1.34
CA PHE A 256 12.50 4.90 -0.95
C PHE A 256 13.58 4.46 0.03
N GLN A 257 13.30 3.51 0.93
CA GLN A 257 14.29 2.96 1.86
C GLN A 257 15.49 2.36 1.12
N VAL A 258 15.24 1.58 0.07
CA VAL A 258 16.30 0.99 -0.79
C VAL A 258 16.87 1.97 -1.82
N GLY A 259 16.39 3.21 -1.86
CA GLY A 259 16.85 4.24 -2.80
C GLY A 259 16.43 4.01 -4.26
N LEU A 260 15.36 3.23 -4.49
CA LEU A 260 14.86 2.87 -5.82
C LEU A 260 13.38 3.25 -6.01
N PRO A 261 13.00 4.54 -5.94
CA PRO A 261 11.60 4.96 -6.03
C PRO A 261 10.92 4.55 -7.35
N LEU A 262 11.65 4.52 -8.47
CA LEU A 262 11.12 4.09 -9.77
C LEU A 262 10.97 2.57 -9.93
N LEU A 263 11.45 1.78 -8.96
CA LEU A 263 11.18 0.35 -8.95
C LEU A 263 9.67 0.05 -8.89
N LEU A 264 8.89 0.96 -8.31
CA LEU A 264 7.42 0.92 -8.27
C LEU A 264 6.76 0.93 -9.66
N VAL A 265 7.43 1.41 -10.70
CA VAL A 265 6.91 1.29 -12.09
C VAL A 265 6.80 -0.18 -12.49
N LEU A 266 7.67 -1.04 -11.97
CA LEU A 266 7.65 -2.48 -12.22
C LEU A 266 6.89 -3.23 -11.12
N THR A 267 7.29 -3.09 -9.85
CA THR A 267 6.70 -3.85 -8.74
C THR A 267 5.27 -3.40 -8.41
N GLY A 268 4.95 -2.14 -8.70
CA GLY A 268 3.63 -1.52 -8.51
C GLY A 268 2.83 -1.37 -9.80
N VAL A 269 3.05 -2.25 -10.79
CA VAL A 269 2.45 -2.16 -12.14
C VAL A 269 0.93 -1.99 -12.12
N ILE A 270 0.25 -2.74 -11.25
CA ILE A 270 -1.20 -2.68 -11.12
C ILE A 270 -1.65 -1.31 -10.60
N TYR A 271 -0.96 -0.74 -9.61
CA TYR A 271 -1.37 0.53 -9.01
C TYR A 271 -1.39 1.65 -10.05
N TRP A 272 -0.30 1.82 -10.80
CA TRP A 272 -0.27 2.89 -11.78
C TRP A 272 -1.16 2.60 -13.00
N CYS A 273 -1.40 1.32 -13.37
CA CYS A 273 -2.40 0.99 -14.38
C CYS A 273 -3.82 1.40 -13.94
N GLU A 274 -4.17 1.12 -12.68
CA GLU A 274 -5.42 1.53 -12.05
C GLU A 274 -5.56 3.07 -12.04
N ALA A 275 -4.55 3.78 -11.55
CA ALA A 275 -4.54 5.25 -11.53
C ALA A 275 -4.59 5.85 -12.94
N LEU A 276 -3.80 5.33 -13.88
CA LEU A 276 -3.76 5.80 -15.25
C LEU A 276 -5.10 5.59 -15.96
N SER A 277 -5.79 4.49 -15.68
CA SER A 277 -7.13 4.24 -16.24
C SER A 277 -8.13 5.33 -15.84
N VAL A 278 -8.06 5.80 -14.59
CA VAL A 278 -8.89 6.91 -14.09
C VAL A 278 -8.50 8.21 -14.79
N ILE A 279 -7.20 8.52 -14.87
CA ILE A 279 -6.70 9.74 -15.51
C ILE A 279 -7.15 9.80 -16.98
N LEU A 280 -6.91 8.72 -17.74
CA LEU A 280 -7.28 8.64 -19.15
C LEU A 280 -8.80 8.72 -19.35
N GLN A 281 -9.59 8.07 -18.49
CA GLN A 281 -11.05 8.14 -18.55
C GLN A 281 -11.56 9.57 -18.32
N VAL A 282 -11.04 10.27 -17.31
CA VAL A 282 -11.42 11.65 -16.99
C VAL A 282 -11.03 12.61 -18.11
N ILE A 283 -9.82 12.47 -18.66
CA ILE A 283 -9.36 13.28 -19.80
C ILE A 283 -10.27 13.04 -21.01
N SER A 284 -10.55 11.79 -21.37
CA SER A 284 -11.41 11.46 -22.50
C SER A 284 -12.81 12.03 -22.34
N PHE A 285 -13.43 11.87 -21.16
CA PHE A 285 -14.79 12.36 -20.93
C PHE A 285 -14.87 13.89 -20.95
N LYS A 286 -13.86 14.60 -20.41
CA LYS A 286 -13.82 16.07 -20.43
C LYS A 286 -13.51 16.66 -21.80
N THR A 287 -12.74 15.97 -22.64
CA THR A 287 -12.31 16.48 -23.96
C THR A 287 -13.21 16.05 -25.10
N THR A 288 -13.71 14.81 -25.07
CA THR A 288 -14.47 14.20 -26.17
C THR A 288 -15.91 13.85 -25.80
N GLY A 289 -16.26 13.88 -24.51
CA GLY A 289 -17.54 13.37 -24.00
C GLY A 289 -17.68 11.85 -24.04
N LYS A 290 -16.66 11.11 -24.52
CA LYS A 290 -16.70 9.66 -24.70
C LYS A 290 -15.92 8.95 -23.60
N ARG A 291 -16.42 7.78 -23.18
CA ARG A 291 -15.76 6.85 -22.28
C ARG A 291 -14.83 5.93 -23.08
N ILE A 292 -13.62 5.68 -22.59
CA ILE A 292 -12.67 4.73 -23.20
C ILE A 292 -12.71 3.36 -22.51
N PHE A 293 -12.99 3.33 -21.20
CA PHE A 293 -13.30 2.15 -20.43
C PHE A 293 -14.79 2.13 -20.08
N LYS A 294 -15.38 0.94 -19.98
CA LYS A 294 -16.77 0.77 -19.50
C LYS A 294 -17.00 1.48 -18.16
N MET A 295 -16.03 1.38 -17.26
CA MET A 295 -15.93 2.11 -15.99
C MET A 295 -14.45 2.20 -15.59
N SER A 296 -14.09 3.22 -14.81
CA SER A 296 -12.76 3.37 -14.21
C SER A 296 -12.90 3.42 -12.68
N PRO A 297 -11.97 2.85 -11.88
CA PRO A 297 -10.71 2.23 -12.31
C PRO A 297 -10.86 0.92 -13.12
N ILE A 298 -9.76 0.43 -13.71
CA ILE A 298 -9.80 -0.62 -14.75
C ILE A 298 -10.34 -1.96 -14.25
N HIS A 299 -10.23 -2.30 -12.97
CA HIS A 299 -10.90 -3.48 -12.43
C HIS A 299 -12.43 -3.48 -12.67
N HIS A 300 -13.11 -2.33 -12.55
CA HIS A 300 -14.55 -2.23 -12.84
C HIS A 300 -14.87 -2.42 -14.33
N HIS A 301 -13.93 -2.08 -15.22
CA HIS A 301 -14.07 -2.39 -16.64
C HIS A 301 -14.12 -3.91 -16.88
N PHE A 302 -13.29 -4.68 -16.16
CA PHE A 302 -13.30 -6.14 -16.24
C PHE A 302 -14.56 -6.74 -15.60
N GLU A 303 -15.05 -6.21 -14.47
CA GLU A 303 -16.34 -6.63 -13.88
C GLU A 303 -17.50 -6.44 -14.87
N LEU A 304 -17.59 -5.25 -15.49
CA LEU A 304 -18.57 -4.94 -16.55
C LEU A 304 -18.33 -5.71 -17.86
N SER A 305 -17.25 -6.47 -17.94
CA SER A 305 -16.94 -7.38 -19.04
C SER A 305 -17.20 -8.85 -18.67
N GLY A 306 -17.85 -9.09 -17.54
CA GLY A 306 -18.30 -10.41 -17.11
C GLY A 306 -17.25 -11.21 -16.33
N TRP A 307 -16.15 -10.58 -15.88
CA TRP A 307 -15.17 -11.25 -15.03
C TRP A 307 -15.68 -11.32 -13.60
N SER A 308 -15.44 -12.46 -12.93
CA SER A 308 -15.69 -12.57 -11.49
C SER A 308 -14.63 -11.81 -10.69
N GLU A 309 -15.00 -11.34 -9.49
CA GLU A 309 -14.07 -10.66 -8.56
C GLU A 309 -12.80 -11.48 -8.33
N VAL A 310 -12.96 -12.78 -8.05
CA VAL A 310 -11.83 -13.71 -7.85
C VAL A 310 -10.93 -13.80 -9.09
N ARG A 311 -11.49 -13.80 -10.30
CA ARG A 311 -10.70 -13.80 -11.54
C ARG A 311 -9.89 -12.52 -11.69
N ILE A 312 -10.47 -11.37 -11.36
CA ILE A 312 -9.80 -10.07 -11.41
C ILE A 312 -8.62 -10.06 -10.42
N VAL A 313 -8.88 -10.41 -9.16
CA VAL A 313 -7.86 -10.48 -8.10
C VAL A 313 -6.70 -11.39 -8.51
N GLY A 314 -7.00 -12.61 -8.97
CA GLY A 314 -5.98 -13.57 -9.41
C GLY A 314 -5.17 -13.07 -10.61
N THR A 315 -5.82 -12.47 -11.61
CA THR A 315 -5.14 -11.93 -12.80
C THR A 315 -4.25 -10.74 -12.44
N PHE A 316 -4.73 -9.84 -11.59
CA PHE A 316 -3.99 -8.65 -11.20
C PHE A 316 -2.80 -9.02 -10.32
N ALA A 317 -2.96 -9.97 -9.41
CA ALA A 317 -1.85 -10.53 -8.65
C ALA A 317 -0.81 -11.23 -9.55
N ALA A 318 -1.24 -11.96 -10.58
CA ALA A 318 -0.32 -12.60 -11.54
C ALA A 318 0.47 -11.58 -12.37
N VAL A 319 -0.18 -10.52 -12.85
CA VAL A 319 0.51 -9.41 -13.54
C VAL A 319 1.45 -8.68 -12.58
N GLY A 320 1.03 -8.46 -11.33
CA GLY A 320 1.89 -7.93 -10.27
C GLY A 320 3.12 -8.81 -10.01
N LEU A 321 2.99 -10.13 -10.08
CA LEU A 321 4.10 -11.07 -9.91
C LEU A 321 5.10 -10.96 -11.05
N ILE A 322 4.62 -10.84 -12.30
CA ILE A 322 5.47 -10.60 -13.47
C ILE A 322 6.20 -9.27 -13.31
N GLY A 323 5.49 -8.19 -12.95
CA GLY A 323 6.09 -6.88 -12.69
C GLY A 323 7.13 -6.92 -11.55
N GLY A 324 6.84 -7.65 -10.47
CA GLY A 324 7.76 -7.89 -9.36
C GLY A 324 9.02 -8.63 -9.80
N ALA A 325 8.88 -9.69 -10.60
CA ALA A 325 10.02 -10.44 -11.15
C ALA A 325 10.89 -9.57 -12.07
N LEU A 326 10.29 -8.74 -12.92
CA LEU A 326 11.01 -7.76 -13.74
C LEU A 326 11.72 -6.72 -12.87
N GLY A 327 11.09 -6.28 -11.78
CA GLY A 327 11.70 -5.39 -10.80
C GLY A 327 12.95 -6.01 -10.16
N VAL A 328 12.84 -7.24 -9.66
CA VAL A 328 13.97 -8.01 -9.11
C VAL A 328 15.09 -8.15 -10.15
N TRP A 329 14.75 -8.50 -11.40
CA TRP A 329 15.74 -8.62 -12.46
C TRP A 329 16.44 -7.30 -12.75
N SER A 330 15.70 -6.19 -12.80
CA SER A 330 16.30 -4.86 -13.02
C SER A 330 17.32 -4.50 -11.95
N VAL A 331 17.11 -4.92 -10.69
CA VAL A 331 18.03 -4.68 -9.58
C VAL A 331 19.34 -5.45 -9.73
N LEU A 332 19.31 -6.64 -10.34
CA LEU A 332 20.52 -7.41 -10.62
C LEU A 332 21.41 -6.77 -11.71
N LEU A 333 20.89 -5.76 -12.42
CA LEU A 333 21.59 -5.05 -13.50
C LEU A 333 22.02 -3.63 -13.11
N LEU A 334 21.65 -3.16 -11.90
CA LEU A 334 22.02 -1.85 -11.35
C LEU A 334 23.37 -1.91 -10.62
#